data_AF-A0A348TSS0-F1
#
_entry.id   AF-A0A348TSS0-F1
#
_cell.length_a   1.000
_cell.length_b   1.000
_cell.length_c   1.000
_cell.angle_alpha   90.00
_cell.angle_beta   90.00
_cell.angle_gamma   90.00
#
_symmetry.space_group_name_H-M   'P 1'
#
loop_
_entity.id
_entity.type
_entity.pdbx_description
1 polymer ?
#
loop_
_entity_poly.entity_id
_entity_poly.type
_entity_poly.pdbx_seq_one_letter_code
_entity_poly.pdbx_strand_id
1 'polypeptide(L)' 'MFALVDCNNFYASCERLFRPDLQHLPVVVLSNNDGCV' A
#
# COMPACT_ATOMS: atom_id res chain seq x y z
N MET A 1 14.97 -16.71 19.53
CA MET A 1 13.95 -17.04 18.52
C MET A 1 13.60 -15.74 17.81
N PHE A 2 13.55 -15.73 16.48
CA PHE A 2 13.16 -14.55 15.68
C PHE A 2 12.04 -14.94 14.71
N ALA A 3 11.17 -13.98 14.40
CA ALA A 3 10.11 -14.12 13.42
C ALA A 3 10.17 -12.95 12.43
N LEU A 4 9.93 -13.24 11.15
CA LEU A 4 9.80 -12.25 10.10
C LEU A 4 8.31 -11.94 9.92
N VAL A 5 7.95 -10.67 10.02
CA VAL A 5 6.59 -10.17 9.79
C VAL A 5 6.63 -9.24 8.60
N ASP A 6 5.80 -9.53 7.60
CA ASP A 6 5.63 -8.72 6.39
C ASP A 6 4.14 -8.41 6.17
N CYS A 7 3.86 -7.27 5.55
CA CYS A 7 2.51 -6.82 5.28
C CYS A 7 2.25 -6.75 3.77
N ASN A 8 1.18 -7.40 3.32
CA ASN A 8 0.79 -7.39 1.92
C ASN A 8 0.44 -5.97 1.44
N ASN A 9 1.23 -5.45 0.48
CA ASN A 9 1.03 -4.14 -0.14
C ASN A 9 0.84 -3.02 0.91
N PHE A 10 1.69 -2.99 1.94
CA PHE A 10 1.50 -2.21 3.16
C PHE A 10 0.93 -0.79 2.92
N TYR A 11 1.59 0.02 2.08
CA TYR A 11 1.14 1.38 1.80
C TYR A 11 -0.25 1.43 1.14
N ALA A 12 -0.51 0.60 0.14
CA ALA A 12 -1.82 0.56 -0.51
C ALA A 12 -2.92 0.02 0.41
N SER A 13 -2.59 -0.93 1.29
CA SER A 13 -3.49 -1.46 2.31
C SER A 13 -3.84 -0.40 3.36
N CYS A 14 -2.88 0.40 3.79
CA CYS A 14 -3.11 1.54 4.67
C CYS A 14 -3.99 2.59 4.00
N GLU A 15 -3.72 2.95 2.74
CA GLU A 15 -4.57 3.91 2.00
C GLU A 15 -6.02 3.43 1.93
N ARG A 16 -6.27 2.16 1.59
CA ARG A 16 -7.63 1.59 1.52
C ARG A 16 -8.36 1.55 2.87
N LEU A 17 -7.63 1.47 3.98
CA LEU A 17 -8.22 1.52 5.32
C LEU A 17 -8.84 2.90 5.61
N PHE A 18 -8.16 3.98 5.20
CA PHE A 18 -8.60 5.36 5.41
C PHE A 18 -9.41 5.93 4.24
N ARG A 19 -9.35 5.29 3.07
CA ARG A 19 -10.09 5.60 1.83
C ARG A 19 -10.84 4.35 1.34
N PRO A 20 -11.99 4.01 1.94
CA PRO A 20 -12.76 2.82 1.57
C PRO A 20 -13.24 2.84 0.11
N ASP A 21 -13.36 4.02 -0.49
CA ASP A 21 -13.67 4.22 -1.91
C ASP A 21 -12.64 3.59 -2.86
N LEU A 22 -11.42 3.33 -2.40
CA LEU A 22 -10.32 2.76 -3.21
C LEU A 22 -10.26 1.22 -3.20
N GLN A 23 -11.18 0.53 -2.53
CA GLN A 23 -11.10 -0.94 -2.36
C GLN A 23 -11.17 -1.71 -3.68
N HIS A 24 -11.93 -1.21 -4.65
CA HIS A 24 -12.13 -1.86 -5.95
C HIS A 24 -11.43 -1.13 -7.10
N LEU A 25 -10.59 -0.16 -6.77
CA LEU A 25 -9.85 0.63 -7.75
C LEU A 25 -8.38 0.22 -7.75
N PRO A 26 -7.71 0.28 -8.92
CA PRO A 26 -6.26 0.17 -8.98
C PRO A 26 -5.63 1.37 -8.26
N VAL A 27 -4.67 1.10 -7.37
CA VAL A 27 -4.00 2.12 -6.53
C VAL A 27 -2.49 1.93 -6.65
N VAL A 28 -1.77 3.03 -6.80
CA VAL A 28 -0.30 3.10 -6.73
C VAL A 28 0.05 4.18 -5.71
N VAL A 29 0.98 3.89 -4.82
CA VAL A 29 1.49 4.85 -3.82
C VAL A 29 2.91 5.23 -4.20
N LEU A 30 3.14 6.50 -4.52
CA LEU A 30 4.44 7.05 -4.93
C LEU A 30 4.83 8.21 -4.03
N SER A 31 6.14 8.35 -3.76
CA SER A 31 6.65 9.47 -2.95
C SER A 31 7.01 10.71 -3.78
N ASN A 32 7.56 10.53 -4.99
CA ASN A 32 8.14 11.61 -5.80
C ASN A 32 7.80 11.51 -7.30
N ASN A 33 6.85 10.65 -7.69
CA ASN A 33 6.37 10.50 -9.07
C ASN A 33 7.49 10.30 -10.12
N ASP A 34 8.62 9.72 -9.70
CA ASP A 34 9.78 9.43 -10.54
C ASP A 34 9.63 8.14 -11.36
N GLY A 35 8.50 7.44 -11.17
CA GLY A 35 8.16 6.21 -11.87
C GLY A 35 8.73 4.94 -11.25
N CYS A 36 9.38 5.01 -10.09
CA CYS A 36 9.79 3.83 -9.35
C CYS A 36 8.62 3.30 -8.51
N VAL A 37 8.05 2.17 -8.92
CA VAL A 37 6.90 1.47 -8.30
C VAL A 37 7.35 0.12 -7.77
#